data_AF-A0AAE0PU53-F1
#
_entry.id   AF-A0AAE0PU53-F1
#
_cell.length_a   1.000
_cell.length_b   1.000
_cell.length_c   1.000
_cell.angle_alpha   90.00
_cell.angle_beta   90.00
_cell.angle_gamma   90.00
#
_symmetry.space_group_name_H-M   'P 1'
#
loop_
_entity.id
_entity.type
_entity.pdbx_description
1 polymer ?
#
loop_
_entity_poly.entity_id
_entity_poly.type
_entity_poly.pdbx_seq_one_letter_code
_entity_poly.pdbx_strand_id
1 'polypeptide(L)' 'MFTVSYRPGSKNGKADTLSRQFEVPDDSGQPDLILPVTAVLAPVQWDLVEEIQWAHADEPPPTGYPPHKLFVPQQFRP' A
#
# COMPACT_ATOMS: atom_id res chain seq x y z
N MET A 1 9.79 -0.84 -35.59
CA MET A 1 8.78 0.16 -35.15
C MET A 1 7.45 -0.56 -35.04
N PHE A 2 6.77 -0.46 -33.90
CA PHE A 2 5.45 -1.08 -33.69
C PHE A 2 4.39 0.02 -33.65
N THR A 3 3.26 -0.22 -34.28
CA THR A 3 2.13 0.70 -34.33
C THR A 3 0.95 0.05 -33.63
N VAL A 4 0.43 0.71 -32.59
CA VAL A 4 -0.75 0.25 -31.85
C VAL A 4 -1.99 0.96 -32.43
N SER A 5 -3.03 0.20 -32.75
CA SER A 5 -4.30 0.73 -33.28
C SER A 5 -5.49 0.16 -32.54
N TYR A 6 -6.48 0.99 -32.24
CA TYR A 6 -7.73 0.54 -31.64
C TYR A 6 -8.56 -0.32 -32.60
N ARG A 7 -9.11 -1.42 -32.09
CA ARG A 7 -10.10 -2.25 -32.79
C ARG A 7 -11.35 -2.38 -31.93
N PRO A 8 -12.55 -2.06 -32.47
CA PRO A 8 -13.79 -2.27 -31.75
C PRO A 8 -14.05 -3.76 -31.52
N GLY A 9 -14.75 -4.11 -30.43
CA GLY A 9 -14.95 -5.50 -29.98
C GLY A 9 -15.55 -6.42 -31.05
N SER A 10 -16.43 -5.90 -31.91
CA SER A 10 -17.04 -6.64 -33.03
C SER A 10 -16.02 -7.16 -34.05
N LYS A 11 -14.81 -6.58 -34.11
CA LYS A 11 -13.70 -7.02 -34.96
C LYS A 11 -12.59 -7.74 -34.18
N ASN A 12 -12.79 -7.97 -32.88
CA ASN A 12 -11.81 -8.58 -31.99
C ASN A 12 -12.15 -10.03 -31.61
N GLY A 13 -13.17 -10.64 -32.21
CA GLY A 13 -13.71 -11.94 -31.78
C GLY A 13 -12.69 -13.06 -31.63
N LYS A 14 -11.71 -13.19 -32.54
CA LYS A 14 -10.67 -14.23 -32.43
C LYS A 14 -9.77 -14.04 -31.20
N ALA A 15 -9.30 -12.82 -30.98
CA ALA A 15 -8.42 -12.50 -29.85
C ALA A 15 -9.20 -12.52 -28.53
N ASP A 16 -10.45 -12.06 -28.54
CA ASP A 16 -11.37 -12.18 -27.41
C ASP A 16 -11.60 -13.65 -27.03
N THR A 17 -11.98 -14.52 -27.97
CA THR A 17 -12.17 -15.95 -27.69
C THR A 17 -10.90 -16.60 -27.17
N LEU A 18 -9.73 -16.31 -27.76
CA LEU A 18 -8.44 -16.83 -27.29
C LEU A 18 -8.07 -16.34 -25.88
N SER A 19 -8.35 -15.08 -25.57
CA SER A 19 -8.06 -14.51 -24.24
C SER A 19 -8.92 -15.17 -23.17
N ARG A 20 -10.17 -15.51 -23.53
CA ARG A 20 -11.13 -16.17 -22.64
C ARG A 20 -10.90 -17.67 -22.44
N GLN A 21 -10.15 -18.35 -23.32
CA GLN A 21 -9.91 -19.80 -23.21
C GLN A 21 -9.20 -20.22 -21.93
N PHE A 22 -8.40 -19.32 -21.36
CA PHE A 22 -7.66 -19.53 -20.11
C PHE A 22 -8.10 -18.57 -19.01
N GLU A 23 -9.23 -17.88 -19.21
CA GLU A 23 -9.81 -17.04 -18.18
C GLU A 23 -10.26 -17.97 -17.04
N VAL A 24 -9.59 -17.83 -15.90
CA VAL A 24 -10.01 -18.50 -14.68
C VAL A 24 -11.35 -17.84 -14.30
N PRO A 25 -12.43 -18.61 -14.11
CA PRO A 25 -13.68 -18.03 -13.65
C PRO A 25 -13.38 -17.24 -12.38
N ASP A 26 -13.90 -16.01 -12.31
CA ASP A 26 -13.82 -15.19 -11.10
C ASP A 26 -14.39 -16.03 -9.96
N ASP A 27 -13.51 -16.55 -9.10
CA ASP A 27 -13.92 -17.26 -7.91
C ASP A 27 -14.57 -16.20 -7.05
N SER A 28 -15.89 -16.07 -7.17
CA SER A 28 -16.71 -15.15 -6.38
C SER A 28 -16.72 -15.51 -4.89
N GLY A 29 -15.76 -16.34 -4.46
CA GLY A 29 -15.42 -16.59 -3.08
C GLY A 29 -14.88 -15.33 -2.41
N GLN A 30 -14.72 -15.46 -1.10
CA GLN A 30 -14.15 -14.41 -0.28
C GLN A 30 -12.75 -14.06 -0.83
N PRO A 31 -12.44 -12.78 -1.08
CA PRO A 31 -11.13 -12.39 -1.60
C PRO A 31 -10.04 -12.99 -0.71
N ASP A 32 -9.13 -13.73 -1.32
CA ASP A 32 -8.01 -14.31 -0.59
C ASP A 32 -7.14 -13.18 0.00
N LEU A 33 -6.57 -13.43 1.17
CA LEU A 33 -5.74 -12.42 1.82
C LEU A 33 -4.44 -12.28 1.01
N ILE A 34 -4.06 -11.03 0.71
CA ILE A 34 -2.77 -10.73 0.05
C ILE A 34 -1.59 -11.32 0.84
N LEU A 35 -1.74 -11.39 2.15
CA LEU A 35 -0.79 -12.04 3.05
C LEU A 35 -1.42 -13.32 3.62
N PRO A 36 -0.65 -14.42 3.72
CA PRO A 36 -1.16 -15.62 4.34
C PRO A 36 -1.48 -15.37 5.81
N VAL A 37 -2.45 -16.12 6.36
CA VAL A 37 -2.82 -16.04 7.78
C VAL A 37 -1.64 -16.38 8.70
N THR A 38 -0.65 -17.12 8.20
CA THR A 38 0.59 -17.47 8.90
C THR A 38 1.65 -16.37 8.83
N ALA A 39 1.43 -15.27 8.09
CA ALA A 39 2.37 -14.16 8.03
C ALA A 39 2.47 -13.47 9.39
N VAL A 40 3.62 -13.59 10.03
CA VAL A 40 3.96 -12.82 11.23
C VAL A 40 4.47 -11.45 10.77
N LEU A 41 3.69 -10.40 11.06
CA LEU A 41 4.14 -9.03 10.85
C LEU A 41 5.03 -8.63 12.03
N ALA A 42 6.32 -8.43 11.76
CA ALA A 42 7.18 -7.75 12.72
C ALA A 42 6.72 -6.28 12.83
N PRO A 43 6.65 -5.69 14.03
CA PRO A 43 6.44 -4.26 14.16
C PRO A 43 7.59 -3.56 13.44
N VAL A 44 7.27 -2.78 12.40
CA VAL A 44 8.24 -1.89 11.77
C VAL A 44 8.45 -0.74 12.74
N GLN A 45 9.43 -0.90 13.63
CA GLN A 45 9.93 0.18 14.44
C GLN A 45 10.88 0.99 13.56
N TRP A 46 10.44 2.19 13.18
CA TRP A 46 11.27 3.10 12.40
C TRP A 46 12.26 3.77 13.35
N ASP A 47 13.56 3.74 13.03
CA ASP A 47 14.61 4.42 13.81
C ASP A 47 14.25 5.88 14.09
N LEU A 48 13.56 6.54 13.16
CA LEU A 48 13.03 7.90 13.29
C LEU A 48 12.13 8.08 14.52
N VAL A 49 11.30 7.09 14.85
CA VAL A 49 10.37 7.19 15.99
C VAL A 49 11.14 7.17 17.31
N GLU A 50 12.20 6.37 17.39
CA GLU A 50 13.10 6.36 18.55
C GLU A 50 13.86 7.67 18.67
N GLU A 51 14.35 8.20 17.54
CA GLU A 51 15.07 9.47 17.49
C GLU A 51 14.18 10.65 17.92
N ILE A 52 12.91 10.67 17.49
CA ILE A 52 11.93 11.67 17.92
C ILE A 52 11.63 11.55 19.41
N GLN A 53 11.50 10.33 19.95
CA GLN A 53 11.27 10.13 21.39
C GLN A 53 12.47 10.58 22.22
N TRP A 54 13.70 10.35 21.77
CA TRP A 54 14.89 10.86 22.44
C TRP A 54 14.95 12.38 22.41
N ALA A 55 14.58 13.00 21.29
CA ALA A 55 14.54 14.46 21.16
C ALA A 55 13.47 15.13 22.05
N HIS A 56 12.44 14.41 22.50
CA HIS A 56 11.47 14.93 23.49
C HIS A 56 12.09 15.21 24.86
N ALA A 57 13.27 14.66 25.14
CA ALA A 57 14.02 15.01 26.35
C ALA A 57 14.50 16.47 26.34
N ASP A 58 14.78 17.03 25.15
CA ASP A 58 15.23 18.41 24.98
C ASP A 58 14.05 19.35 24.64
N GLU A 59 13.15 18.91 23.76
CA GLU A 59 11.94 19.65 23.36
C GLU A 59 10.67 18.85 23.73
N PRO A 60 10.15 19.00 24.96
CA PRO A 60 8.97 18.25 25.38
C PRO A 60 7.72 18.69 24.62
N PRO A 61 6.75 17.78 24.42
CA PRO A 61 5.50 18.10 23.74
C PRO A 61 4.71 19.19 24.50
N PRO A 62 4.06 20.11 23.77
CA PRO A 62 3.23 21.15 24.39
C PRO A 62 1.99 20.54 25.08
N THR A 63 1.45 21.29 26.04
CA THR A 63 0.23 20.89 26.75
C THR A 63 -0.95 20.82 25.77
N GLY A 64 -1.65 19.68 25.72
CA GLY A 64 -2.82 19.50 24.85
C GLY A 64 -2.54 18.94 23.45
N TYR A 65 -1.43 18.24 23.24
CA TYR A 65 -1.19 17.51 21.99
C TYR A 65 -2.26 16.42 21.75
N PRO A 66 -2.61 16.11 20.49
CA PRO A 66 -3.68 15.17 20.21
C PRO A 66 -3.35 13.74 20.68
N PRO A 67 -4.33 12.97 21.19
CA PRO A 67 -4.10 11.58 21.54
C PRO A 67 -3.70 10.76 20.31
N HIS A 68 -2.85 9.76 20.51
CA HIS A 68 -2.31 8.89 19.45
C HIS A 68 -1.51 9.63 18.35
N LYS A 69 -0.98 10.83 18.65
CA LYS A 69 -0.04 11.54 17.79
C LYS A 69 1.30 11.68 18.48
N LEU A 70 2.37 11.54 17.70
CA LEU A 70 3.73 11.83 18.13
C LEU A 70 4.03 13.29 17.81
N PHE A 71 4.43 14.06 18.83
CA PHE A 71 4.93 15.42 18.63
C PHE A 71 6.27 15.36 17.88
N VAL A 72 6.49 16.26 16.91
CA VAL A 72 7.71 16.28 16.09
C VAL A 72 8.52 17.54 16.44
N PRO A 73 9.67 17.38 17.14
CA PRO A 73 10.57 18.47 17.48
C PRO A 73 11.03 19.28 16.26
N GLN A 74 11.43 20.53 16.49
CA GLN A 74 11.82 21.46 15.44
C GLN A 74 12.96 20.94 14.57
N GLN A 75 13.90 20.18 15.13
CA GLN A 75 15.02 19.58 14.38
C GLN A 75 14.57 18.61 13.27
N PHE A 76 13.35 18.07 13.35
CA PHE A 76 12.77 17.17 12.36
C PHE A 76 11.75 17.85 11.43
N ARG A 77 11.61 19.18 11.51
CA ARG A 77 10.73 19.99 10.68
C ARG A 77 11.58 20.85 9.73
N PRO A 78 11.91 20.37 8.52
CA PRO A 78 12.67 21.15 7.53
C PRO A 78 11.88 22.33 6.96
#